data_AF-A0A6C0EKC9-F1
#
_entry.id   AF-A0A6C0EKC9-F1
#
_cell.length_a   1.000
_cell.length_b   1.000
_cell.length_c   1.000
_cell.angle_alpha   90.00
_cell.angle_beta   90.00
_cell.angle_gamma   90.00
#
_symmetry.space_group_name_H-M   'P 1'
#
loop_
_entity.id
_entity.type
_entity.pdbx_description
1 polymer ?
#
loop_
_entity_poly.entity_id
_entity_poly.type
_entity_poly.pdbx_seq_one_letter_code
_entity_poly.pdbx_strand_id
1 'polypeptide(L)'
;MLNGSSVVAAMPFSKRKFSSITLSSQPISFNTRPVIQPPQPRPTAIRPYTRNVRHVTEANPINVDHAAKMVWGKPTWYLLHTMAEKIRADFFAINRSDVLQTIYTICINLPCPTCSGHAKEYLTKNQFFQVRTKDELKSCLYHFHNAVNARKGVRIFPAEQLSQYSQAIPAQIVEQFLIAYSRKSKNIRLIADDMHRQSVTAQIRAWFQRNIQYFDGAVSQFP
;
A
#
# COMPACT_ATOMS: atom_id res chain seq x y z
N MET A 1 0.41 11.65 57.86
CA MET A 1 0.88 10.25 57.97
C MET A 1 1.05 9.74 56.55
N LEU A 2 2.30 9.69 56.08
CA LEU A 2 2.64 9.47 54.68
C LEU A 2 3.35 8.13 54.47
N ASN A 3 2.96 7.50 53.37
CA ASN A 3 3.63 6.51 52.54
C ASN A 3 3.91 5.10 53.08
N GLY A 4 3.10 4.19 52.54
CA GLY A 4 3.53 2.82 52.24
C GLY A 4 4.57 2.79 51.13
N SER A 5 5.45 1.80 51.19
CA SER A 5 6.34 1.40 50.11
C SER A 5 6.60 -0.08 50.29
N SER A 6 6.15 -0.89 49.33
CA SER A 6 6.50 -2.31 49.28
C SER A 6 6.64 -2.76 47.83
N VAL A 7 7.92 -2.99 47.50
CA VAL A 7 8.54 -3.96 46.58
C VAL A 7 8.16 -3.96 45.09
N VAL A 8 9.12 -3.47 44.28
CA VAL A 8 9.28 -3.78 42.85
C VAL A 8 10.25 -4.96 42.73
N ALA A 9 9.81 -6.07 42.12
CA ALA A 9 10.65 -7.22 41.81
C ALA A 9 11.39 -6.99 40.47
N ALA A 10 12.73 -6.95 40.52
CA ALA A 10 13.61 -6.89 39.36
C ALA A 10 14.16 -8.29 39.03
N MET A 11 14.09 -8.68 37.75
CA MET A 11 14.63 -9.96 37.24
C MET A 11 16.15 -9.88 36.95
N PRO A 12 16.90 -10.99 37.08
CA PRO A 12 18.36 -10.96 37.04
C PRO A 12 18.94 -10.98 35.61
N PHE A 13 19.83 -10.04 35.32
CA PHE A 13 20.71 -10.04 34.14
C PHE A 13 21.96 -10.90 34.41
N SER A 14 22.19 -11.89 33.54
CA SER A 14 23.38 -12.75 33.57
C SER A 14 24.60 -12.01 32.99
N LYS A 15 25.66 -11.85 33.80
CA LYS A 15 26.95 -11.29 33.40
C LYS A 15 27.84 -12.38 32.80
N ARG A 16 28.25 -12.26 31.53
CA ARG A 16 29.36 -13.06 30.97
C ARG A 16 30.69 -12.33 31.17
N LYS A 17 31.67 -13.03 31.70
CA LYS A 17 33.06 -12.60 31.89
C LYS A 17 33.80 -12.65 30.55
N PHE A 18 34.55 -11.60 30.22
CA PHE A 18 35.53 -11.60 29.14
C PHE A 18 36.91 -11.94 29.73
N SER A 19 37.55 -12.97 29.18
CA SER A 19 38.93 -13.34 29.49
C SER A 19 39.87 -12.67 28.50
N SER A 20 40.90 -11.99 29.03
CA SER A 20 41.99 -11.37 28.28
C SER A 20 42.93 -12.45 27.72
N ILE A 21 43.25 -12.38 26.42
CA ILE A 21 44.31 -13.19 25.80
C ILE A 21 45.27 -12.24 25.10
N THR A 22 46.52 -12.29 25.55
CA THR A 22 47.70 -11.63 25.00
C THR A 22 48.08 -12.25 23.65
N LEU A 23 48.31 -11.42 22.62
CA LEU A 23 48.80 -11.86 21.30
C LEU A 23 50.33 -11.71 21.23
N SER A 24 51.03 -12.82 20.99
CA SER A 24 52.45 -12.81 20.57
C SER A 24 52.55 -12.66 19.05
N SER A 25 53.42 -11.76 18.58
CA SER A 25 53.72 -11.55 17.16
C SER A 25 54.82 -12.48 16.66
N GLN A 26 54.55 -13.18 15.54
CA GLN A 26 55.56 -13.85 14.71
C GLN A 26 55.38 -13.35 13.26
N PRO A 27 56.47 -13.13 12.50
CA PRO A 27 56.38 -12.60 11.14
C PRO A 27 55.98 -13.68 10.12
N ILE A 28 55.04 -13.33 9.24
CA ILE A 28 54.56 -14.19 8.14
C ILE A 28 55.38 -13.90 6.88
N SER A 29 55.96 -14.95 6.29
CA SER A 29 56.61 -14.92 4.98
C SER A 29 55.57 -15.01 3.86
N PHE A 30 55.61 -14.09 2.89
CA PHE A 30 54.65 -14.01 1.79
C PHE A 30 55.07 -14.92 0.63
N ASN A 31 54.35 -16.02 0.46
CA ASN A 31 54.41 -16.89 -0.71
C ASN A 31 53.54 -16.28 -1.83
N THR A 32 54.14 -15.82 -2.93
CA THR A 32 53.44 -15.21 -4.06
C THR A 32 52.75 -16.28 -4.93
N ARG A 33 51.48 -16.55 -4.63
CA ARG A 33 50.57 -17.21 -5.58
C ARG A 33 49.98 -16.19 -6.56
N PRO A 34 49.74 -16.55 -7.83
CA PRO A 34 49.08 -15.66 -8.78
C PRO A 34 47.64 -15.36 -8.32
N VAL A 35 47.31 -14.07 -8.29
CA VAL A 35 46.00 -13.53 -7.93
C VAL A 35 44.99 -13.92 -9.00
N ILE A 36 44.08 -14.84 -8.67
CA ILE A 36 42.86 -15.04 -9.45
C ILE A 36 41.97 -13.83 -9.16
N GLN A 37 41.79 -12.95 -10.14
CA GLN A 37 40.93 -11.79 -10.02
C GLN A 37 39.47 -12.24 -9.81
N PRO A 38 38.72 -11.67 -8.86
CA PRO A 38 37.28 -11.86 -8.81
C PRO A 38 36.63 -11.28 -10.07
N PRO A 39 35.56 -11.90 -10.60
CA PRO A 39 34.90 -11.39 -11.79
C PRO A 39 34.37 -9.98 -11.55
N GLN A 40 34.78 -9.05 -12.41
CA GLN A 40 34.35 -7.66 -12.39
C GLN A 40 32.81 -7.58 -12.53
N PRO A 41 32.11 -6.72 -11.76
CA PRO A 41 30.70 -6.46 -11.99
C PRO A 41 30.54 -5.81 -13.36
N ARG A 42 29.90 -6.53 -14.29
CA ARG A 42 29.57 -6.03 -15.62
C ARG A 42 28.75 -4.74 -15.49
N PRO A 43 29.02 -3.68 -16.27
CA PRO A 43 28.19 -2.48 -16.27
C PRO A 43 26.75 -2.88 -16.59
N THR A 44 25.87 -2.82 -15.60
CA THR A 44 24.43 -2.93 -15.84
C THR A 44 24.00 -1.64 -16.53
N ALA A 45 23.88 -1.70 -17.86
CA ALA A 45 23.13 -0.69 -18.60
C ALA A 45 21.76 -0.54 -17.92
N ILE A 46 21.41 0.70 -17.55
CA ILE A 46 20.05 1.08 -17.19
C ILE A 46 19.19 0.67 -18.37
N ARG A 47 18.41 -0.40 -18.22
CA ARG A 47 17.48 -0.83 -19.27
C ARG A 47 16.34 0.18 -19.28
N PRO A 48 16.16 1.00 -20.32
CA PRO A 48 14.93 1.75 -20.45
C PRO A 48 13.78 0.73 -20.48
N TYR A 49 12.72 1.01 -19.71
CA TYR A 49 11.49 0.26 -19.79
C TYR A 49 10.84 0.54 -21.15
N THR A 50 11.28 -0.18 -22.17
CA THR A 50 10.59 -0.28 -23.46
C THR A 50 10.21 -1.74 -23.65
N ARG A 51 9.31 -2.24 -22.79
CA ARG A 51 8.57 -3.45 -23.12
C ARG A 51 7.48 -3.03 -24.09
N ASN A 52 7.68 -3.38 -25.38
CA ASN A 52 6.75 -3.21 -26.50
C ASN A 52 5.31 -2.88 -26.07
N VAL A 53 5.01 -1.59 -26.01
CA VAL A 53 3.63 -1.10 -26.02
C VAL A 53 3.16 -1.35 -27.44
N ARG A 54 2.59 -2.53 -27.68
CA ARG A 54 1.74 -2.70 -28.86
C ARG A 54 0.66 -1.64 -28.72
N HIS A 55 0.63 -0.70 -29.65
CA HIS A 55 -0.52 0.16 -29.90
C HIS A 55 -1.71 -0.79 -30.06
N VAL A 56 -2.51 -0.95 -29.00
CA VAL A 56 -3.82 -1.58 -29.12
C VAL A 56 -4.70 -0.50 -29.73
N THR A 57 -4.58 -0.35 -31.05
CA THR A 57 -5.60 0.29 -31.86
C THR A 57 -6.81 -0.65 -31.85
N GLU A 58 -7.94 -0.06 -31.48
CA GLU A 58 -9.29 -0.61 -31.59
C GLU A 58 -9.74 -1.55 -30.46
N ALA A 59 -10.74 -1.07 -29.74
CA ALA A 59 -11.43 -1.80 -28.68
C ALA A 59 -12.28 -2.91 -29.29
N ASN A 60 -11.98 -4.16 -28.95
CA ASN A 60 -12.89 -5.27 -29.17
C ASN A 60 -14.16 -5.01 -28.33
N PRO A 61 -15.39 -5.00 -28.90
CA PRO A 61 -16.59 -4.76 -28.12
C PRO A 61 -16.80 -5.92 -27.15
N ILE A 62 -16.50 -5.65 -25.87
CA ILE A 62 -16.80 -6.56 -24.77
C ILE A 62 -18.31 -6.77 -24.75
N ASN A 63 -18.75 -8.02 -24.85
CA ASN A 63 -20.14 -8.42 -24.64
C ASN A 63 -20.63 -7.83 -23.30
N VAL A 64 -21.49 -6.81 -23.41
CA VAL A 64 -21.84 -5.86 -22.33
C VAL A 64 -22.80 -6.48 -21.30
N ASP A 65 -23.24 -7.72 -21.49
CA ASP A 65 -24.52 -8.17 -20.92
C ASP A 65 -24.43 -9.12 -19.71
N HIS A 66 -23.24 -9.53 -19.24
CA HIS A 66 -23.15 -10.48 -18.11
C HIS A 66 -22.13 -10.15 -17.01
N ALA A 67 -21.54 -8.95 -16.99
CA ALA A 67 -20.81 -8.50 -15.81
C ALA A 67 -21.79 -7.81 -14.86
N ALA A 68 -22.32 -8.56 -13.88
CA ALA A 68 -22.96 -7.96 -12.72
C ALA A 68 -22.08 -6.80 -12.22
N LYS A 69 -22.57 -5.57 -12.43
CA LYS A 69 -21.77 -4.35 -12.34
C LYS A 69 -21.18 -4.30 -10.93
N MET A 70 -19.87 -4.49 -10.80
CA MET A 70 -19.17 -4.49 -9.53
C MET A 70 -19.31 -3.10 -8.89
N VAL A 71 -20.36 -2.92 -8.07
CA VAL A 71 -20.79 -1.63 -7.56
C VAL A 71 -19.76 -0.94 -6.67
N TRP A 72 -18.87 -1.73 -6.05
CA TRP A 72 -17.80 -1.23 -5.19
C TRP A 72 -16.52 -0.84 -5.96
N GLY A 73 -16.28 -1.40 -7.16
CA GLY A 73 -15.00 -1.25 -7.85
C GLY A 73 -14.68 0.20 -8.24
N LYS A 74 -15.63 0.90 -8.88
CA LYS A 74 -15.46 2.31 -9.26
C LYS A 74 -15.28 3.22 -8.02
N PRO A 75 -16.14 3.16 -6.99
CA PRO A 75 -15.95 3.91 -5.74
C PRO A 75 -14.60 3.65 -5.07
N THR A 76 -14.12 2.41 -5.04
CA THR A 76 -12.81 2.08 -4.46
C THR A 76 -11.67 2.77 -5.22
N TRP A 77 -11.61 2.65 -6.55
CA TRP A 77 -10.57 3.34 -7.31
C TRP A 77 -10.65 4.86 -7.16
N TYR A 78 -11.86 5.41 -7.16
CA TYR A 78 -12.06 6.85 -6.99
C TYR A 78 -11.56 7.32 -5.63
N LEU A 79 -11.82 6.56 -4.57
CA LEU A 79 -11.27 6.83 -3.24
C LEU A 79 -9.74 6.77 -3.22
N LEU A 80 -9.12 5.69 -3.73
CA LEU A 80 -7.67 5.51 -3.68
C LEU A 80 -6.93 6.67 -4.37
N HIS A 81 -7.39 7.07 -5.55
CA HIS A 81 -6.80 8.20 -6.27
C HIS A 81 -7.11 9.54 -5.61
N THR A 82 -8.31 9.72 -5.03
CA THR A 82 -8.63 10.90 -4.21
C THR A 82 -7.71 10.99 -2.98
N MET A 83 -7.39 9.86 -2.34
CA MET A 83 -6.47 9.86 -1.20
C MET A 83 -5.09 10.38 -1.61
N ALA A 84 -4.54 9.87 -2.70
CA ALA A 84 -3.23 10.30 -3.19
C ALA A 84 -3.24 11.75 -3.71
N GLU A 85 -4.34 12.19 -4.32
CA GLU A 85 -4.48 13.55 -4.84
C GLU A 85 -4.65 14.58 -3.73
N LYS A 86 -5.52 14.31 -2.77
CA LYS A 86 -6.01 15.31 -1.82
C LYS A 86 -5.28 15.30 -0.48
N ILE A 87 -4.56 14.23 -0.12
CA ILE A 87 -3.80 14.24 1.14
C ILE A 87 -2.75 15.35 1.14
N ARG A 88 -2.62 16.10 2.23
CA ARG A 88 -1.56 17.10 2.34
C ARG A 88 -0.19 16.42 2.42
N ALA A 89 0.80 16.99 1.71
CA ALA A 89 2.12 16.37 1.60
C ALA A 89 2.87 16.30 2.94
N ASP A 90 2.73 17.32 3.78
CA ASP A 90 3.31 17.39 5.13
C ASP A 90 2.70 16.31 6.05
N PHE A 91 1.39 16.17 6.05
CA PHE A 91 0.69 15.14 6.81
C PHE A 91 1.09 13.74 6.34
N PHE A 92 1.17 13.51 5.01
CA PHE A 92 1.61 12.24 4.45
C PHE A 92 3.03 11.88 4.88
N ALA A 93 3.97 12.83 4.85
CA ALA A 93 5.35 12.58 5.24
C ALA A 93 5.46 12.11 6.70
N ILE A 94 4.69 12.71 7.60
CA ILE A 94 4.67 12.39 9.04
C ILE A 94 3.91 11.08 9.31
N ASN A 95 2.75 10.88 8.67
CA ASN A 95 1.82 9.78 8.96
C ASN A 95 1.86 8.66 7.90
N ARG A 96 2.96 8.59 7.15
CA ARG A 96 3.16 7.72 5.98
C ARG A 96 2.74 6.28 6.22
N SER A 97 3.21 5.67 7.31
CA SER A 97 2.93 4.27 7.62
C SER A 97 1.44 4.02 7.83
N ASP A 98 0.75 4.94 8.53
CA ASP A 98 -0.69 4.82 8.81
C ASP A 98 -1.53 5.02 7.54
N VAL A 99 -1.18 6.01 6.70
CA VAL A 99 -1.84 6.21 5.41
C VAL A 99 -1.70 4.99 4.49
N LEU A 100 -0.47 4.48 4.35
CA LEU A 100 -0.20 3.30 3.53
C LEU A 100 -0.90 2.06 4.12
N GLN A 101 -0.93 1.92 5.44
CA GLN A 101 -1.64 0.81 6.08
C GLN A 101 -3.15 0.87 5.81
N THR A 102 -3.78 2.05 5.87
CA THR A 102 -5.20 2.20 5.52
C THR A 102 -5.47 1.83 4.05
N ILE A 103 -4.63 2.29 3.12
CA ILE A 103 -4.76 1.94 1.69
C ILE A 103 -4.58 0.43 1.47
N TYR A 104 -3.58 -0.17 2.12
CA TYR A 104 -3.33 -1.60 2.04
C TYR A 104 -4.52 -2.39 2.59
N THR A 105 -5.05 -2.01 3.75
CA THR A 105 -6.24 -2.62 4.38
C THR A 105 -7.45 -2.59 3.45
N ILE A 106 -7.70 -1.47 2.75
CA ILE A 106 -8.77 -1.39 1.73
C ILE A 106 -8.53 -2.43 0.62
N CYS A 107 -7.30 -2.50 0.09
CA CYS A 107 -6.97 -3.34 -1.05
C CYS A 107 -6.99 -4.85 -0.76
N ILE A 108 -6.63 -5.27 0.46
CA ILE A 108 -6.61 -6.70 0.81
C ILE A 108 -7.95 -7.22 1.37
N ASN A 109 -8.94 -6.35 1.57
CA ASN A 109 -10.26 -6.70 2.08
C ASN A 109 -11.39 -6.39 1.07
N LEU A 110 -11.07 -6.26 -0.22
CA LEU A 110 -12.06 -6.01 -1.26
C LEU A 110 -13.20 -7.05 -1.21
N PRO A 111 -14.45 -6.69 -1.56
CA PRO A 111 -15.60 -7.61 -1.65
C PRO A 111 -15.51 -8.60 -2.83
N CYS A 112 -14.34 -9.22 -3.00
CA CYS A 112 -13.96 -10.18 -4.03
C CYS A 112 -12.63 -10.84 -3.60
N PRO A 113 -12.63 -12.09 -3.12
CA PRO A 113 -11.42 -12.77 -2.63
C PRO A 113 -10.29 -12.82 -3.67
N THR A 114 -10.62 -13.10 -4.92
CA THR A 114 -9.67 -13.10 -6.04
C THR A 114 -9.05 -11.71 -6.26
N CYS A 115 -9.86 -10.66 -6.14
CA CYS A 115 -9.39 -9.28 -6.30
C CYS A 115 -8.44 -8.89 -5.15
N SER A 116 -8.79 -9.26 -3.91
CA SER A 116 -7.96 -9.06 -2.72
C SER A 116 -6.63 -9.81 -2.80
N GLY A 117 -6.65 -11.07 -3.25
CA GLY A 117 -5.44 -11.87 -3.46
C GLY A 117 -4.50 -11.24 -4.48
N HIS A 118 -5.05 -10.86 -5.63
CA HIS A 118 -4.30 -10.15 -6.67
C HIS A 118 -3.74 -8.80 -6.21
N ALA A 119 -4.49 -8.03 -5.42
CA ALA A 119 -4.04 -6.76 -4.87
C ALA A 119 -2.90 -6.96 -3.87
N LYS A 120 -3.03 -7.93 -2.97
CA LYS A 120 -1.98 -8.30 -2.00
C LYS A 120 -0.68 -8.68 -2.69
N GLU A 121 -0.75 -9.54 -3.71
CA GLU A 121 0.41 -9.95 -4.49
C GLU A 121 1.08 -8.74 -5.15
N TYR A 122 0.30 -7.89 -5.83
CA TYR A 122 0.82 -6.70 -6.50
C TYR A 122 1.51 -5.75 -5.51
N LEU A 123 0.85 -5.40 -4.40
CA LEU A 123 1.38 -4.45 -3.42
C LEU A 123 2.64 -4.98 -2.72
N THR A 124 2.69 -6.29 -2.46
CA THR A 124 3.88 -6.94 -1.88
C THR A 124 5.04 -6.91 -2.87
N LYS A 125 4.81 -7.35 -4.11
CA LYS A 125 5.83 -7.42 -5.16
C LYS A 125 6.42 -6.05 -5.50
N ASN A 126 5.59 -5.01 -5.49
CA ASN A 126 5.99 -3.63 -5.81
C ASN A 126 6.40 -2.83 -4.56
N GLN A 127 6.65 -3.51 -3.43
CA GLN A 127 7.18 -2.89 -2.21
C GLN A 127 6.39 -1.66 -1.75
N PHE A 128 5.05 -1.73 -1.77
CA PHE A 128 4.15 -0.59 -1.53
C PHE A 128 4.49 0.24 -0.28
N PHE A 129 4.94 -0.41 0.80
CA PHE A 129 5.33 0.27 2.04
C PHE A 129 6.64 1.08 1.95
N GLN A 130 7.35 1.07 0.81
CA GLN A 130 8.54 1.88 0.57
C GLN A 130 8.22 3.26 -0.02
N VAL A 131 6.99 3.52 -0.48
CA VAL A 131 6.54 4.85 -0.96
C VAL A 131 6.83 5.92 0.10
N ARG A 132 7.52 7.00 -0.28
CA ARG A 132 8.03 8.08 0.58
C ARG A 132 7.30 9.40 0.42
N THR A 133 6.79 9.69 -0.77
CA THR A 133 6.17 10.99 -1.07
C THR A 133 4.74 10.83 -1.58
N LYS A 134 3.96 11.92 -1.51
CA LYS A 134 2.63 12.01 -2.08
C LYS A 134 2.63 11.67 -3.58
N ASP A 135 3.63 12.14 -4.32
CA ASP A 135 3.73 11.91 -5.76
C ASP A 135 4.11 10.45 -6.07
N GLU A 136 4.97 9.83 -5.27
CA GLU A 136 5.22 8.39 -5.36
C GLU A 136 3.95 7.58 -5.07
N LEU A 137 3.11 8.02 -4.13
CA LEU A 137 1.82 7.37 -3.86
C LEU A 137 0.88 7.47 -5.07
N LYS A 138 0.76 8.67 -5.69
CA LYS A 138 -0.03 8.87 -6.91
C LYS A 138 0.46 7.94 -8.03
N SER A 139 1.77 7.93 -8.28
CA SER A 139 2.39 7.09 -9.31
C SER A 139 2.18 5.60 -9.04
N CYS A 140 2.38 5.15 -7.80
CA CYS A 140 2.18 3.77 -7.40
C CYS A 140 0.74 3.30 -7.67
N LEU A 141 -0.26 4.09 -7.27
CA LEU A 141 -1.67 3.76 -7.48
C LEU A 141 -2.10 3.84 -8.95
N TYR A 142 -1.52 4.76 -9.73
CA TYR A 142 -1.70 4.83 -11.17
C TYR A 142 -1.22 3.54 -11.86
N HIS A 143 0.01 3.13 -11.58
CA HIS A 143 0.57 1.89 -12.12
C HIS A 143 -0.20 0.66 -11.66
N PHE A 144 -0.63 0.63 -10.40
CA PHE A 144 -1.46 -0.45 -9.88
C PHE A 144 -2.80 -0.56 -10.63
N HIS A 145 -3.51 0.55 -10.81
CA HIS A 145 -4.77 0.57 -11.55
C HIS A 145 -4.58 0.08 -12.98
N ASN A 146 -3.51 0.52 -13.65
CA ASN A 146 -3.22 0.10 -15.01
C ASN A 146 -2.75 -1.34 -15.15
N ALA A 147 -2.06 -1.90 -14.15
CA ALA A 147 -1.76 -3.33 -14.09
C ALA A 147 -3.06 -4.17 -13.99
N VAL A 148 -4.04 -3.70 -13.22
CA VAL A 148 -5.36 -4.34 -13.16
C VAL A 148 -6.12 -4.20 -14.49
N ASN A 149 -6.09 -3.03 -15.13
CA ASN A 149 -6.73 -2.82 -16.43
C ASN A 149 -6.12 -3.72 -17.51
N ALA A 150 -4.78 -3.80 -17.58
CA ALA A 150 -4.06 -4.68 -18.50
C ALA A 150 -4.45 -6.15 -18.30
N ARG A 151 -4.50 -6.64 -17.05
CA ARG A 151 -4.92 -8.02 -16.75
C ARG A 151 -6.36 -8.30 -17.18
N LYS A 152 -7.24 -7.31 -17.08
CA LYS A 152 -8.66 -7.43 -17.47
C LYS A 152 -8.92 -7.17 -18.96
N GLY A 153 -7.90 -6.82 -19.74
CA GLY A 153 -8.09 -6.40 -21.14
C GLY A 153 -8.88 -5.09 -21.28
N VAL A 154 -8.87 -4.24 -20.24
CA VAL A 154 -9.52 -2.92 -20.26
C VAL A 154 -8.50 -1.87 -20.69
N ARG A 155 -8.97 -0.80 -21.35
CA ARG A 155 -8.14 0.34 -21.77
C ARG A 155 -7.30 0.85 -20.60
N ILE A 156 -6.03 1.13 -20.88
CA ILE A 156 -5.11 1.79 -19.96
C ILE A 156 -5.64 3.21 -19.66
N PHE A 157 -5.75 3.53 -18.38
CA PHE A 157 -6.08 4.84 -17.88
C PHE A 157 -4.93 5.81 -18.17
N PRO A 158 -5.15 6.89 -18.94
CA PRO A 158 -4.10 7.85 -19.28
C PRO A 158 -3.66 8.70 -18.07
N ALA A 159 -2.38 9.05 -17.99
CA ALA A 159 -1.82 9.82 -16.87
C ALA A 159 -2.43 11.23 -16.78
N GLU A 160 -2.77 11.84 -17.91
CA GLU A 160 -3.36 13.18 -18.01
C GLU A 160 -4.72 13.25 -17.30
N GLN A 161 -5.42 12.12 -17.23
CA GLN A 161 -6.70 12.01 -16.56
C GLN A 161 -6.59 11.96 -15.04
N LEU A 162 -5.38 11.86 -14.45
CA LEU A 162 -5.21 12.00 -13.00
C LEU A 162 -5.67 13.38 -12.49
N SER A 163 -5.63 14.40 -13.35
CA SER A 163 -6.13 15.75 -13.04
C SER A 163 -7.60 15.77 -12.61
N GLN A 164 -8.40 14.77 -13.01
CA GLN A 164 -9.82 14.68 -12.63
C GLN A 164 -10.04 14.59 -11.11
N TYR A 165 -9.07 14.04 -10.37
CA TYR A 165 -9.17 13.88 -8.92
C TYR A 165 -8.97 15.19 -8.15
N SER A 166 -8.46 16.25 -8.81
CA SER A 166 -8.25 17.56 -8.18
C SER A 166 -9.56 18.18 -7.66
N GLN A 167 -10.66 17.95 -8.38
CA GLN A 167 -12.00 18.45 -8.08
C GLN A 167 -12.76 17.55 -7.09
N ALA A 168 -12.17 16.44 -6.65
CA ALA A 168 -12.83 15.54 -5.72
C ALA A 168 -13.01 16.19 -4.34
N ILE A 169 -14.18 16.01 -3.75
CA ILE A 169 -14.51 16.40 -2.36
C ILE A 169 -14.32 15.16 -1.49
N PRO A 170 -13.24 15.07 -0.68
CA PRO A 170 -12.88 13.85 0.03
C PRO A 170 -14.01 13.24 0.86
N ALA A 171 -14.79 14.08 1.55
CA ALA A 171 -15.91 13.62 2.36
C ALA A 171 -17.00 12.92 1.54
N GLN A 172 -17.36 13.46 0.38
CA GLN A 172 -18.33 12.81 -0.49
C GLN A 172 -17.79 11.49 -1.04
N ILE A 173 -16.50 11.44 -1.41
CA ILE A 173 -15.91 10.23 -2.00
C ILE A 173 -15.83 9.10 -0.98
N VAL A 174 -15.42 9.41 0.26
CA VAL A 174 -15.38 8.45 1.35
C VAL A 174 -16.78 7.92 1.66
N GLU A 175 -17.81 8.77 1.71
CA GLU A 175 -19.18 8.29 1.95
C GLU A 175 -19.67 7.36 0.83
N GLN A 176 -19.48 7.74 -0.43
CA GLN A 176 -19.83 6.90 -1.58
C GLN A 176 -19.10 5.56 -1.57
N PHE A 177 -17.81 5.56 -1.18
CA PHE A 177 -17.05 4.34 -0.98
C PHE A 177 -17.65 3.48 0.13
N LEU A 178 -17.91 4.04 1.32
CA LEU A 178 -18.42 3.28 2.47
C LEU A 178 -19.78 2.65 2.16
N ILE A 179 -20.69 3.39 1.49
CA ILE A 179 -21.98 2.86 1.04
C ILE A 179 -21.79 1.68 0.09
N ALA A 180 -20.91 1.80 -0.91
CA ALA A 180 -20.72 0.76 -1.91
C ALA A 180 -19.97 -0.47 -1.35
N TYR A 181 -18.98 -0.25 -0.49
CA TYR A 181 -18.12 -1.27 0.10
C TYR A 181 -18.85 -2.11 1.17
N SER A 182 -19.75 -1.49 1.94
CA SER A 182 -20.50 -2.15 3.02
C SER A 182 -21.75 -2.91 2.57
N ARG A 183 -22.07 -2.92 1.27
CA ARG A 183 -23.24 -3.65 0.75
C ARG A 183 -23.16 -5.12 1.11
N LYS A 184 -24.17 -5.61 1.84
CA LYS A 184 -24.26 -7.01 2.28
C LYS A 184 -24.54 -7.96 1.12
N SER A 185 -24.05 -9.18 1.26
CA SER A 185 -24.45 -10.27 0.39
C SER A 185 -25.88 -10.68 0.71
N LYS A 186 -26.65 -11.08 -0.31
CA LYS A 186 -27.95 -11.75 -0.10
C LYS A 186 -27.80 -13.23 0.24
N ASN A 187 -26.58 -13.76 0.23
CA ASN A 187 -26.27 -15.17 0.49
C ASN A 187 -25.91 -15.38 1.97
N ILE A 188 -26.73 -16.15 2.68
CA ILE A 188 -26.56 -16.45 4.11
C ILE A 188 -25.22 -17.15 4.43
N ARG A 189 -24.63 -17.87 3.46
CA ARG A 189 -23.32 -18.52 3.63
C ARG A 189 -22.17 -17.52 3.69
N LEU A 190 -22.41 -16.26 3.33
CA LEU A 190 -21.42 -15.19 3.33
C LEU A 190 -21.58 -14.23 4.53
N ILE A 191 -22.35 -14.61 5.57
CA ILE A 191 -22.53 -13.79 6.78
C ILE A 191 -21.18 -13.48 7.45
N ALA A 192 -20.29 -14.46 7.58
CA ALA A 192 -18.99 -14.25 8.22
C ALA A 192 -18.14 -13.21 7.45
N ASP A 193 -18.12 -13.31 6.12
CA ASP A 193 -17.44 -12.34 5.25
C ASP A 193 -18.07 -10.94 5.34
N ASP A 194 -19.41 -10.87 5.47
CA ASP A 194 -20.14 -9.64 5.68
C ASP A 194 -19.80 -8.99 7.03
N MET A 195 -19.73 -9.77 8.11
CA MET A 195 -19.33 -9.28 9.45
C MET A 195 -17.88 -8.78 9.46
N HIS A 196 -16.95 -9.54 8.87
CA HIS A 196 -15.55 -9.11 8.72
C HIS A 196 -15.46 -7.80 7.94
N ARG A 197 -16.17 -7.69 6.82
CA ARG A 197 -16.20 -6.47 6.02
C ARG A 197 -16.82 -5.28 6.75
N GLN A 198 -17.82 -5.49 7.60
CA GLN A 198 -18.38 -4.45 8.45
C GLN A 198 -17.35 -3.94 9.46
N SER A 199 -16.59 -4.84 10.09
CA SER A 199 -15.48 -4.47 10.99
C SER A 199 -14.43 -3.62 10.27
N VAL A 200 -13.99 -4.06 9.09
CA VAL A 200 -13.05 -3.29 8.25
C VAL A 200 -13.62 -1.94 7.83
N THR A 201 -14.90 -1.89 7.48
CA THR A 201 -15.59 -0.63 7.12
C THR A 201 -15.61 0.34 8.29
N ALA A 202 -15.88 -0.14 9.51
CA ALA A 202 -15.86 0.68 10.72
C ALA A 202 -14.46 1.23 11.01
N GLN A 203 -13.42 0.40 10.84
CA GLN A 203 -12.03 0.84 10.96
C GLN A 203 -11.68 1.95 9.96
N ILE A 204 -12.04 1.78 8.68
CA ILE A 204 -11.79 2.77 7.62
C ILE A 204 -12.56 4.06 7.91
N ARG A 205 -13.85 3.98 8.30
CA ARG A 205 -14.66 5.14 8.67
C ARG A 205 -14.00 5.93 9.80
N ALA A 206 -13.61 5.25 10.88
CA ALA A 206 -12.98 5.89 12.03
C ALA A 206 -11.63 6.55 11.65
N TRP A 207 -10.87 5.94 10.74
CA TRP A 207 -9.63 6.53 10.23
C TRP A 207 -9.90 7.84 9.49
N PHE A 208 -10.88 7.87 8.58
CA PHE A 208 -11.23 9.10 7.87
C PHE A 208 -11.80 10.17 8.80
N GLN A 209 -12.66 9.82 9.75
CA GLN A 209 -13.20 10.80 10.71
C GLN A 209 -12.08 11.56 11.46
N ARG A 210 -10.98 10.88 11.82
CA ARG A 210 -9.85 11.52 12.51
C ARG A 210 -8.94 12.34 11.58
N ASN A 211 -8.89 11.98 10.29
CA ASN A 211 -7.86 12.48 9.39
C ASN A 211 -8.39 13.31 8.22
N ILE A 212 -9.71 13.44 8.04
CA ILE A 212 -10.31 14.09 6.86
C ILE A 212 -9.88 15.55 6.71
N GLN A 213 -9.61 16.24 7.82
CA GLN A 213 -9.12 17.62 7.85
C GLN A 213 -7.72 17.81 7.22
N TYR A 214 -6.97 16.71 7.03
CA TYR A 214 -5.66 16.72 6.37
C TYR A 214 -5.74 16.43 4.87
N PHE A 215 -6.95 16.47 4.30
CA PHE A 215 -7.18 16.42 2.87
C PHE A 215 -7.65 17.78 2.35
N ASP A 216 -7.08 18.23 1.25
CA ASP A 216 -7.47 19.48 0.60
C ASP A 216 -8.93 19.43 0.14
N GLY A 217 -9.66 20.53 0.25
CA GLY A 217 -11.09 20.56 -0.08
C GLY A 217 -11.99 19.85 0.95
N ALA A 218 -11.49 19.56 2.15
CA ALA A 218 -12.31 19.10 3.26
C ALA A 218 -13.16 20.25 3.82
N VAL A 219 -14.43 20.34 3.39
CA VAL A 219 -15.46 21.15 4.07
C VAL A 219 -16.76 20.36 4.15
N SER A 220 -16.77 19.38 5.03
CA SER A 220 -17.96 18.89 5.74
C SER A 220 -17.45 17.85 6.73
N GLN A 221 -17.59 18.11 8.03
CA GLN A 221 -17.36 17.06 9.03
C GLN A 221 -18.32 15.91 8.73
N PHE A 222 -17.78 14.70 8.69
CA PHE A 222 -18.59 13.48 8.60
C PHE A 222 -19.51 13.41 9.82
N PRO A 223 -20.83 13.17 9.66
CA PRO A 223 -21.65 12.75 10.79
C PRO A 223 -21.20 11.39 11.34
#